data_AF-A0A3S3S853-F1
#
_entry.id   AF-A0A3S3S853-F1
#
_cell.length_a   1.000
_cell.length_b   1.000
_cell.length_c   1.000
_cell.angle_alpha   90.00
_cell.angle_beta   90.00
_cell.angle_gamma   90.00
#
_symmetry.space_group_name_H-M   'P 1'
#
loop_
_entity.id
_entity.type
_entity.pdbx_description
1 polymer ?
#
loop_
_entity_poly.entity_id
_entity_poly.type
_entity_poly.pdbx_seq_one_letter_code
_entity_poly.pdbx_strand_id
1 'polypeptide(L)'
;MDQVTPAPFSTVDFRQRVAAQADAHAGDDYGDHRFNPGHPRLKHVKPLRDAAVLIPVVDHGADATMLLTKRAEKLRSHSGQVAFPGGTIDPTDP
;
A
#
# COMPACT_ATOMS: atom_id res chain seq x y z
N MET A 1 29.32 -2.53 21.64
CA MET A 1 28.76 -2.90 20.32
C MET A 1 27.93 -1.72 19.89
N ASP A 2 28.49 -0.90 19.00
CA ASP A 2 27.79 0.28 18.48
C ASP A 2 26.60 -0.20 17.65
N GLN A 3 25.40 -0.02 18.20
CA GLN A 3 24.17 -0.17 17.45
C GLN A 3 24.14 0.98 16.44
N VAL A 4 24.48 0.69 15.19
CA VAL A 4 24.36 1.66 14.10
C VAL A 4 22.87 1.85 13.85
N THR A 5 22.32 2.97 14.31
CA THR A 5 20.95 3.37 13.97
C THR A 5 20.85 3.52 12.46
N PRO A 6 19.92 2.83 11.77
CA PRO A 6 19.77 2.97 10.33
C PRO A 6 19.40 4.41 9.97
N ALA A 7 19.84 4.86 8.80
CA ALA A 7 19.40 6.15 8.27
C ALA A 7 17.86 6.12 8.07
N PRO A 8 17.14 7.18 8.48
CA PRO A 8 15.70 7.30 8.25
C PRO A 8 15.37 7.12 6.77
N PHE A 9 14.30 6.39 6.46
CA PHE A 9 13.85 6.12 5.08
C PHE A 9 14.82 5.32 4.21
N SER A 10 15.86 4.68 4.77
CA SER A 10 16.62 3.67 4.07
C SER A 10 15.83 2.36 3.90
N THR A 11 16.26 1.49 2.97
CA THR A 11 15.66 0.16 2.81
C THR A 11 15.91 -0.73 4.03
N VAL A 12 17.02 -0.53 4.72
CA VAL A 12 17.35 -1.22 5.98
C VAL A 12 16.38 -0.82 7.09
N ASP A 13 16.17 0.49 7.29
CA ASP A 13 15.17 1.01 8.24
C ASP A 13 13.78 0.44 7.92
N PHE A 14 13.37 0.53 6.65
CA PHE A 14 12.07 0.03 6.23
C PHE A 14 11.90 -1.47 6.52
N ARG A 15 12.91 -2.30 6.20
CA ARG A 15 12.88 -3.74 6.50
C ARG A 15 12.76 -4.02 7.99
N GLN A 16 13.48 -3.27 8.83
CA GLN A 16 13.38 -3.42 10.29
C GLN A 16 11.97 -3.09 10.79
N ARG A 17 11.37 -2.00 10.30
CA ARG A 17 10.00 -1.63 10.66
C ARG A 17 8.98 -2.66 10.20
N VAL A 18 9.11 -3.19 8.98
CA VAL A 18 8.23 -4.26 8.47
C VAL A 18 8.37 -5.53 9.31
N ALA A 19 9.60 -5.94 9.64
CA ALA A 19 9.84 -7.14 10.46
C ALA A 19 9.31 -7.02 11.91
N ALA A 20 9.17 -5.79 12.41
CA ALA A 20 8.58 -5.53 13.73
C ALA A 20 7.04 -5.46 13.70
N GLN A 21 6.44 -5.40 12.50
CA GLN A 21 4.99 -5.29 12.36
C GLN A 21 4.33 -6.66 12.49
N ALA A 22 3.19 -6.72 13.18
CA ALA A 22 2.38 -7.93 13.21
C ALA A 22 1.86 -8.27 11.81
N ASP A 23 1.77 -9.57 11.51
CA ASP A 23 1.17 -10.04 10.27
C ASP A 23 -0.29 -9.56 10.15
N ALA A 24 -0.67 -9.15 8.94
CA ALA A 24 -2.06 -8.84 8.63
C ALA A 24 -2.82 -10.14 8.34
N HIS A 25 -4.03 -10.27 8.90
CA HIS A 25 -4.86 -11.45 8.71
C HIS A 25 -6.11 -11.15 7.86
N ALA A 26 -6.55 -12.14 7.09
CA ALA A 26 -7.80 -12.08 6.35
C ALA A 26 -8.98 -11.99 7.35
N GLY A 27 -9.56 -10.80 7.49
CA GLY A 27 -10.61 -10.50 8.47
C GLY A 27 -10.27 -9.33 9.39
N ASP A 28 -9.01 -8.89 9.41
CA ASP A 28 -8.67 -7.64 10.04
C ASP A 28 -9.38 -6.48 9.32
N ASP A 29 -10.00 -5.61 10.11
CA ASP A 29 -10.63 -4.42 9.59
C ASP A 29 -9.54 -3.37 9.31
N TYR A 30 -9.17 -3.18 8.05
CA TYR A 30 -8.24 -2.13 7.62
C TYR A 30 -8.91 -1.26 6.56
N GLY A 31 -8.77 0.06 6.69
CA GLY A 31 -9.31 1.00 5.73
C GLY A 31 -9.57 2.39 6.32
N ASP A 32 -9.90 3.33 5.44
CA ASP A 32 -10.11 4.75 5.80
C ASP A 32 -11.25 4.97 6.79
N HIS A 33 -12.21 4.04 6.88
CA HIS A 33 -13.35 4.14 7.80
C HIS A 33 -12.94 4.02 9.26
N ARG A 34 -11.80 3.38 9.56
CA ARG A 34 -11.22 3.37 10.92
C ARG A 34 -10.75 4.76 11.35
N PHE A 35 -10.23 5.54 10.41
CA PHE A 35 -9.76 6.90 10.68
C PHE A 35 -10.87 7.93 10.54
N ASN A 36 -11.96 7.59 9.84
CA ASN A 36 -13.06 8.51 9.53
C ASN A 36 -14.42 7.91 9.95
N PRO A 37 -14.67 7.72 11.25
CA PRO A 37 -15.89 7.09 11.73
C PRO A 37 -17.13 7.90 11.34
N GLY A 38 -18.16 7.23 10.81
CA GLY A 38 -19.42 7.85 10.43
C GLY A 38 -19.43 8.59 9.08
N HIS A 39 -18.31 8.62 8.34
CA HIS A 39 -18.25 9.30 7.06
C HIS A 39 -19.22 8.67 6.03
N PRO A 40 -20.14 9.44 5.43
CA PRO A 40 -21.27 8.89 4.68
C PRO A 40 -20.85 8.12 3.41
N ARG A 41 -19.67 8.41 2.83
CA ARG A 41 -19.13 7.67 1.68
C ARG A 41 -18.41 6.37 2.04
N LEU A 42 -18.14 6.15 3.33
CA LEU A 42 -17.45 4.96 3.83
C LEU A 42 -18.43 3.94 4.47
N LYS A 43 -19.73 4.20 4.38
CA LYS A 43 -20.76 3.20 4.66
C LYS A 43 -20.73 2.20 3.51
N HIS A 44 -20.26 0.98 3.78
CA HIS A 44 -20.20 -0.10 2.78
C HIS A 44 -21.61 -0.52 2.34
N VAL A 45 -22.18 0.18 1.35
CA VAL A 45 -23.52 -0.15 0.78
C VAL A 45 -23.42 -1.30 -0.23
N LYS A 46 -22.22 -1.61 -0.72
CA LYS A 46 -21.96 -2.70 -1.66
C LYS A 46 -20.74 -3.52 -1.20
N PRO A 47 -20.69 -4.82 -1.52
CA PRO A 47 -19.50 -5.62 -1.30
C PRO A 47 -18.30 -4.99 -2.02
N LEU A 48 -17.15 -4.95 -1.34
CA LEU A 48 -15.89 -4.53 -1.93
C LEU A 48 -15.45 -5.54 -3.00
N ARG A 49 -14.67 -5.07 -3.97
CA ARG A 49 -14.01 -5.95 -4.95
C ARG A 49 -12.58 -6.18 -4.51
N ASP A 50 -12.18 -7.43 -4.48
CA ASP A 50 -10.82 -7.79 -4.09
C ASP A 50 -9.81 -7.24 -5.10
N ALA A 51 -8.76 -6.64 -4.57
CA ALA A 51 -7.71 -5.99 -5.33
C ALA A 51 -6.42 -6.01 -4.52
N ALA A 52 -5.30 -6.01 -5.23
CA ALA A 52 -3.99 -5.95 -4.62
C ALA A 52 -3.14 -4.87 -5.31
N VAL A 53 -2.26 -4.26 -4.53
CA VAL A 53 -1.23 -3.34 -5.03
C VAL A 53 0.14 -3.80 -4.56
N LEU A 54 1.14 -3.61 -5.41
CA LEU A 54 2.53 -3.70 -5.04
C LEU A 54 2.93 -2.37 -4.39
N ILE A 55 3.59 -2.44 -3.24
CA ILE A 55 4.27 -1.29 -2.63
C ILE A 55 5.78 -1.44 -2.87
N PRO A 56 6.31 -0.95 -4.00
CA PRO A 56 7.71 -1.14 -4.35
C PRO A 56 8.59 -0.15 -3.60
N VAL A 57 9.41 -0.66 -2.68
CA VAL A 57 10.45 0.11 -1.98
C VAL A 57 11.79 -0.15 -2.66
N VAL A 58 12.35 0.88 -3.28
CA VAL A 58 13.53 0.80 -4.15
C VAL A 58 14.74 1.36 -3.43
N ASP A 59 15.83 0.60 -3.44
CA ASP A 59 17.12 1.01 -2.85
C ASP A 59 17.93 1.88 -3.82
N HIS A 60 18.28 3.10 -3.41
CA HIS A 60 19.20 3.98 -4.14
C HIS A 60 20.51 4.22 -3.38
N GLY A 61 20.82 3.41 -2.38
CA GLY A 61 22.04 3.48 -1.57
C GLY A 61 21.92 4.42 -0.38
N ALA A 62 21.71 5.72 -0.63
CA ALA A 62 21.56 6.70 0.45
C ALA A 62 20.16 6.64 1.10
N ASP A 63 19.13 6.62 0.26
CA ASP A 63 17.72 6.64 0.65
C ASP A 63 16.92 5.57 -0.12
N ALA A 64 15.79 5.17 0.44
CA ALA A 64 14.79 4.41 -0.29
C ALA A 64 13.78 5.34 -0.96
N THR A 65 13.31 4.95 -2.15
CA THR A 65 12.21 5.63 -2.84
C THR A 65 11.05 4.67 -3.07
N MET A 66 9.88 5.21 -3.42
CA MET A 66 8.72 4.43 -3.81
C MET A 66 8.42 4.65 -5.29
N LEU A 67 8.25 3.55 -6.03
CA LEU A 67 7.79 3.64 -7.41
C LEU A 67 6.27 3.79 -7.46
N LEU A 68 5.84 4.83 -8.15
CA LEU A 68 4.43 5.14 -8.40
C LEU A 68 4.17 5.15 -9.91
N THR A 69 2.92 4.93 -10.28
CA THR A 69 2.45 4.98 -11.66
C THR A 69 1.49 6.14 -11.85
N LYS A 70 1.48 6.70 -13.06
CA LYS A 70 0.36 7.54 -13.52
C LYS A 70 -0.58 6.66 -14.34
N ARG A 71 -1.83 6.55 -13.90
CA ARG A 71 -2.85 5.76 -14.59
C ARG A 71 -3.14 6.35 -15.98
N ALA A 72 -3.35 5.48 -16.96
CA ALA A 72 -3.62 5.90 -18.34
C ALA A 72 -4.86 6.79 -18.43
N GLU A 73 -4.77 7.87 -19.24
CA GLU A 73 -5.80 8.91 -19.36
C GLU A 73 -7.14 8.41 -19.92
N LYS A 74 -7.16 7.22 -20.53
CA LYS A 74 -8.35 6.63 -21.16
C LYS A 74 -9.11 5.65 -20.25
N LEU A 75 -8.70 5.48 -18.99
CA LEU A 75 -9.36 4.53 -18.10
C LEU A 75 -10.73 5.05 -17.65
N ARG A 76 -11.72 4.15 -17.61
CA ARG A 76 -13.09 4.46 -17.15
C ARG A 76 -13.18 5.01 -15.73
N SER A 77 -12.16 4.76 -14.91
CA SER A 77 -12.13 5.10 -13.49
C SER A 77 -10.69 5.38 -13.06
N HIS A 78 -10.54 6.38 -12.17
CA HIS A 78 -9.27 6.85 -11.62
C HIS A 78 -8.25 7.23 -12.71
N SER A 79 -8.74 7.80 -13.81
CA SER A 79 -7.90 8.23 -14.93
C SER A 79 -6.91 9.32 -14.52
N GLY A 80 -5.67 9.23 -15.01
CA GLY A 80 -4.61 10.23 -14.76
C GLY A 80 -4.10 10.30 -13.32
N GLN A 81 -4.70 9.57 -12.37
CA GLN A 81 -4.30 9.59 -10.96
C GLN A 81 -2.95 8.90 -10.75
N VAL A 82 -2.18 9.39 -9.77
CA VAL A 82 -0.98 8.73 -9.25
C VAL A 82 -1.43 7.58 -8.35
N ALA A 83 -0.90 6.39 -8.58
CA ALA A 83 -1.27 5.18 -7.84
C ALA A 83 -0.09 4.23 -7.71
N PHE A 84 -0.14 3.37 -6.69
CA PHE A 84 0.71 2.18 -6.66
C PHE A 84 0.39 1.26 -7.84
N PRO A 85 1.40 0.52 -8.37
CA PRO A 85 1.15 -0.55 -9.33
C PRO A 85 0.21 -1.60 -8.72
N GLY A 86 -0.78 -2.09 -9.48
CA GLY A 86 -1.71 -3.09 -9.00
C GLY A 86 -2.99 -3.17 -9.81
N GLY A 87 -3.92 -3.98 -9.34
CA GLY A 87 -5.14 -4.30 -10.07
C GLY A 87 -6.18 -5.03 -9.23
N THR A 88 -7.33 -5.26 -9.86
CA THR A 88 -8.36 -6.18 -9.34
C THR A 88 -7.82 -7.60 -9.42
N ILE A 89 -8.11 -8.42 -8.40
CA ILE A 89 -7.76 -9.84 -8.40
C ILE A 89 -8.60 -10.54 -9.47
N ASP A 90 -7.95 -11.33 -10.31
CA ASP A 90 -8.59 -12.20 -11.29
C ASP A 90 -8.98 -13.54 -10.65
N PRO A 91 -10.09 -14.19 -11.05
CA PRO A 91 -10.45 -15.51 -10.54
C PRO A 91 -9.40 -16.61 -10.73
N THR A 92 -8.43 -16.39 -11.62
CA THR A 92 -7.32 -17.31 -11.89
C THR A 92 -6.02 -16.95 -11.15
N ASP A 93 -6.00 -15.84 -10.41
CA ASP A 93 -4.89 -15.51 -9.52
C ASP A 93 -4.81 -16.56 -8.38
N PRO A 94 -3.58 -16.96 -7.97
CA PRO A 94 -3.36 -18.02 -6.99
C PRO A 94 -3.77 -17.67 -5.55
#